data_AF-A0A0F9EIX7-F1
#
_entry.id   AF-A0A0F9EIX7-F1
#
_cell.length_a   1.000
_cell.length_b   1.000
_cell.length_c   1.000
_cell.angle_alpha   90.00
_cell.angle_beta   90.00
_cell.angle_gamma   90.00
#
_symmetry.space_group_name_H-M   'P 1'
#
loop_
_entity.id
_entity.type
_entity.pdbx_description
1 polymer ?
#
loop_
_entity_poly.entity_id
_entity_poly.type
_entity_poly.pdbx_seq_one_letter_code
_entity_poly.pdbx_strand_id
1 'polypeptide(L)'
;MAREIIEVIIPADLDGLPDGSTRFAAIEASATADQTGAEIKTAYEAQANAYSDTKDTKLTGIEDSATADQTGIEVQSLVTGLADADRVLIGSEPLSGEKKIYGIHRNAAGSLELDSEDTAEV
;
A
#
# COMPACT_ATOMS: atom_id res chain seq x y z
N MET A 1 17.06 13.31 16.68
CA MET A 1 18.36 12.96 16.08
C MET A 1 19.12 14.24 15.89
N ALA A 2 20.31 14.35 16.46
CA ALA A 2 21.14 15.54 16.28
C ALA A 2 21.55 15.60 14.81
N ARG A 3 21.27 16.71 14.13
CA ARG A 3 21.94 17.04 12.87
C ARG A 3 23.39 17.33 13.25
N GLU A 4 24.26 16.35 13.08
CA GLU A 4 25.69 16.63 13.01
C GLU A 4 25.90 17.38 11.70
N ILE A 5 25.99 18.70 11.80
CA ILE A 5 26.46 19.51 10.68
C ILE A 5 27.87 19.02 10.44
N ILE A 6 28.12 18.43 9.27
CA ILE A 6 29.47 18.10 8.81
C ILE A 6 30.18 19.44 8.66
N GLU A 7 30.82 19.89 9.73
CA GLU A 7 31.55 21.13 9.78
C GLU A 7 32.86 20.89 9.03
N VAL A 8 32.97 21.47 7.84
CA VAL A 8 34.25 21.57 7.15
C VAL A 8 35.12 22.49 8.01
N ILE A 9 36.02 21.90 8.79
CA ILE A 9 37.01 22.65 9.54
C ILE A 9 37.96 23.25 8.51
N ILE A 10 37.76 24.53 8.18
CA ILE A 10 38.71 25.25 7.34
C ILE A 10 40.00 25.38 8.17
N PRO A 11 41.16 24.92 7.66
CA PRO A 11 42.41 25.11 8.37
C PRO A 11 42.63 26.61 8.61
N ALA A 12 43.01 26.97 9.83
CA ALA A 12 43.32 28.36 10.17
C ALA A 12 44.43 28.88 9.23
N ASP A 13 44.19 30.04 8.64
CA ASP A 13 45.09 30.79 7.74
C ASP A 13 45.45 30.13 6.39
N LEU A 14 44.46 30.03 5.51
CA LEU A 14 44.68 29.71 4.08
C LEU A 14 45.49 30.79 3.33
N ASP A 15 45.49 32.03 3.80
CA ASP A 15 46.15 33.17 3.15
C ASP A 15 47.67 33.21 3.39
N GLY A 16 48.18 32.41 4.32
CA GLY A 16 49.63 32.25 4.58
C GLY A 16 50.32 31.20 3.71
N LEU A 17 49.56 30.45 2.90
CA LEU A 17 50.08 29.35 2.08
C LEU A 17 50.58 29.85 0.70
N PRO A 18 51.67 29.27 0.17
CA PRO A 18 52.44 29.85 -0.93
C PRO A 18 51.75 29.78 -2.31
N ASP A 19 50.75 28.90 -2.50
CA ASP A 19 50.05 28.74 -3.77
C ASP A 19 48.66 28.10 -3.62
N GLY A 20 47.91 28.01 -4.73
CA GLY A 20 46.62 27.33 -4.74
C GLY A 20 46.70 25.84 -4.42
N SER A 21 47.76 25.16 -4.86
CA SER A 21 47.95 23.72 -4.68
C SER A 21 48.09 23.33 -3.20
N THR A 22 48.85 24.10 -2.44
CA THR A 22 49.04 23.93 -1.00
C THR A 22 47.77 24.23 -0.22
N ARG A 23 46.97 25.19 -0.68
CA ARG A 23 45.64 25.49 -0.12
C ARG A 23 44.65 24.35 -0.36
N PHE A 24 44.61 23.78 -1.57
CA PHE A 24 43.78 22.61 -1.87
C PHE A 24 44.22 21.39 -1.04
N ALA A 25 45.51 21.12 -0.93
CA ALA A 25 46.02 20.01 -0.10
C ALA A 25 45.65 20.18 1.39
N ALA A 26 45.69 21.40 1.92
CA ALA A 26 45.28 21.68 3.29
C ALA A 26 43.78 21.47 3.52
N ILE A 27 42.94 21.82 2.54
CA ILE A 27 41.49 21.60 2.57
C ILE A 27 41.18 20.10 2.51
N GLU A 28 41.76 19.37 1.57
CA GLU A 28 41.58 17.91 1.44
C GLU A 28 41.99 17.16 2.72
N ALA A 29 43.09 17.58 3.36
CA ALA A 29 43.54 16.98 4.63
C ALA A 29 42.62 17.29 5.81
N SER A 30 41.83 18.37 5.75
CA SER A 30 40.90 18.81 6.81
C SER A 30 39.44 18.46 6.52
N ALA A 31 39.16 17.95 5.31
CA ALA A 31 37.84 17.48 4.94
C ALA A 31 37.53 16.18 5.71
N THR A 32 36.34 16.10 6.29
CA THR A 32 35.76 14.82 6.69
C THR A 32 35.66 13.90 5.48
N ALA A 33 35.97 12.62 5.67
CA ALA A 33 35.85 11.61 4.62
C ALA A 33 34.46 11.63 3.98
N ASP A 34 34.40 11.39 2.67
CA ASP A 34 33.14 11.24 1.95
C ASP A 34 32.28 10.14 2.60
N GLN A 35 31.00 10.42 2.77
CA GLN A 35 30.06 9.41 3.26
C GLN A 35 29.88 8.31 2.21
N THR A 36 29.95 7.07 2.66
CA THR A 36 29.56 5.91 1.85
C THR A 36 28.06 5.92 1.59
N GLY A 37 27.62 5.25 0.52
CA GLY A 37 26.19 5.07 0.25
C GLY A 37 25.42 4.40 1.40
N ALA A 38 26.08 3.53 2.18
CA ALA A 38 25.48 2.85 3.33
C ALA A 38 25.23 3.80 4.51
N GLU A 39 26.16 4.73 4.78
CA GLU A 39 26.00 5.77 5.81
C GLU A 39 24.88 6.73 5.45
N ILE A 40 24.82 7.16 4.19
CA ILE A 40 23.74 8.02 3.67
C ILE A 40 22.38 7.32 3.81
N LYS A 41 22.30 6.06 3.39
CA LYS A 41 21.07 5.24 3.51
C LYS A 41 20.61 5.14 4.95
N THR A 42 21.52 4.81 5.87
CA THR A 42 21.23 4.70 7.31
C THR A 42 20.72 6.02 7.88
N ALA A 43 21.38 7.14 7.56
CA ALA A 43 20.99 8.46 8.04
C ALA A 43 19.62 8.92 7.49
N TYR A 44 19.32 8.59 6.23
CA TYR A 44 18.04 8.89 5.60
C TYR A 44 16.91 8.07 6.19
N GLU A 45 17.06 6.75 6.31
CA GLU A 45 16.00 5.87 6.84
C GLU A 45 15.66 6.15 8.31
N ALA A 46 16.59 6.78 9.04
CA ALA A 46 16.38 7.24 10.40
C ALA A 46 15.46 8.49 10.47
N GLN A 47 15.29 9.25 9.38
CA GLN A 47 14.43 10.44 9.40
C GLN A 47 12.94 10.09 9.56
N ALA A 48 12.20 10.99 10.20
CA ALA A 48 10.74 10.87 10.27
C ALA A 48 10.15 10.86 8.86
N ASN A 49 9.20 9.95 8.62
CA ASN A 49 8.52 9.75 7.33
C ASN A 49 9.40 9.25 6.17
N ALA A 50 10.68 8.92 6.38
CA ALA A 50 11.51 8.31 5.34
C ALA A 50 10.89 7.01 4.82
N TYR A 51 11.09 6.74 3.52
CA TYR A 51 10.85 5.41 2.96
C TYR A 51 12.03 4.51 3.35
N SER A 52 11.77 3.51 4.19
CA SER A 52 12.79 2.61 4.75
C SER A 52 12.62 1.19 4.25
N ASP A 53 13.66 0.37 4.35
CA ASP A 53 13.59 -1.06 3.99
C ASP A 53 12.50 -1.78 4.79
N THR A 54 12.27 -1.36 6.05
CA THR A 54 11.19 -1.88 6.88
C THR A 54 9.81 -1.57 6.29
N LYS A 55 9.61 -0.37 5.74
CA LYS A 55 8.36 0.00 5.08
C LYS A 55 8.20 -0.74 3.76
N ASP A 56 9.26 -0.84 2.96
CA ASP A 56 9.28 -1.60 1.71
C ASP A 56 8.88 -3.06 1.94
N THR A 57 9.57 -3.73 2.88
CA THR A 57 9.24 -5.10 3.30
C THR A 57 7.79 -5.24 3.75
N LYS A 58 7.27 -4.26 4.50
CA LYS A 58 5.87 -4.27 4.94
C LYS A 58 4.90 -4.12 3.77
N LEU A 59 5.19 -3.24 2.81
CA LEU A 59 4.34 -3.02 1.64
C LEU A 59 4.33 -4.27 0.73
N THR A 60 5.49 -4.86 0.47
CA THR A 60 5.58 -6.13 -0.26
C THR A 60 4.80 -7.24 0.45
N GLY A 61 4.93 -7.35 1.78
CA GLY A 61 4.18 -8.34 2.54
C GLY A 61 2.67 -8.11 2.52
N ILE A 62 2.21 -6.86 2.45
CA ILE A 62 0.79 -6.52 2.28
C ILE A 62 0.31 -6.94 0.89
N GLU A 63 1.07 -6.64 -0.15
CA GLU A 63 0.74 -7.02 -1.53
C GLU A 63 0.64 -8.54 -1.67
N ASP A 64 1.63 -9.28 -1.16
CA ASP A 64 1.67 -10.75 -1.21
C ASP A 64 0.52 -11.40 -0.40
N SER A 65 0.05 -10.73 0.66
CA SER A 65 -1.04 -11.20 1.53
C SER A 65 -2.41 -10.64 1.14
N ALA A 66 -2.46 -9.73 0.17
CA ALA A 66 -3.71 -9.16 -0.30
C ALA A 66 -4.50 -10.27 -0.98
N THR A 67 -5.73 -10.49 -0.53
CA THR A 67 -6.67 -11.32 -1.27
C THR A 67 -7.02 -10.61 -2.56
N ALA A 68 -7.08 -11.33 -3.68
CA ALA A 68 -7.60 -10.77 -4.93
C ALA A 68 -8.98 -10.15 -4.71
N ASP A 69 -9.22 -9.00 -5.35
CA ASP A 69 -10.54 -8.38 -5.36
C ASP A 69 -11.56 -9.39 -5.92
N GLN A 70 -12.71 -9.51 -5.25
CA GLN A 70 -13.79 -10.35 -5.75
C GLN A 70 -14.43 -9.69 -6.98
N THR A 71 -14.54 -10.45 -8.06
CA THR A 71 -15.33 -10.08 -9.23
C THR A 71 -16.82 -10.08 -8.89
N GLY A 72 -17.61 -9.32 -9.65
CA GLY A 72 -19.07 -9.33 -9.49
C GLY A 72 -19.70 -10.72 -9.67
N ILE A 73 -19.07 -11.60 -10.48
CA ILE A 73 -19.51 -12.99 -10.67
C ILE A 73 -19.23 -13.83 -9.42
N GLU A 74 -18.08 -13.69 -8.79
CA GLU A 74 -17.76 -14.40 -7.54
C GLU A 74 -18.71 -13.98 -6.42
N VAL A 75 -19.03 -12.69 -6.33
CA VAL A 75 -20.03 -12.18 -5.38
C VAL A 75 -21.42 -12.75 -5.68
N GLN A 76 -21.85 -12.75 -6.95
CA GLN A 76 -23.14 -13.34 -7.33
C GLN A 76 -23.19 -14.83 -6.98
N SER A 77 -22.12 -15.58 -7.25
CA SER A 77 -22.03 -17.00 -6.91
C SER A 77 -22.02 -17.26 -5.41
N LEU A 78 -21.43 -16.39 -4.59
CA LEU A 78 -21.51 -16.48 -3.14
C LEU A 78 -22.93 -16.18 -2.65
N VAL A 79 -23.59 -15.15 -3.18
CA VAL A 79 -24.98 -14.82 -2.83
C VAL A 79 -25.94 -15.96 -3.18
N THR A 80 -25.78 -16.59 -4.34
CA THR A 80 -26.58 -17.77 -4.70
C THR A 80 -26.16 -19.03 -3.93
N GLY A 81 -24.90 -19.11 -3.49
CA GLY A 81 -24.31 -20.20 -2.72
C GLY A 81 -24.48 -20.10 -1.20
N LEU A 82 -24.93 -18.96 -0.66
CA LEU A 82 -25.32 -18.75 0.75
C LEU A 82 -26.61 -19.50 1.14
N ALA A 83 -26.85 -20.64 0.51
CA ALA A 83 -28.05 -21.45 0.62
C ALA A 83 -28.47 -21.63 2.10
N ASP A 84 -29.63 -21.08 2.42
CA ASP A 84 -30.59 -21.87 3.17
C ASP A 84 -30.85 -23.12 2.30
N ALA A 85 -30.68 -24.33 2.84
CA ALA A 85 -30.56 -25.56 2.04
C ALA A 85 -31.74 -25.83 1.07
N ASP A 86 -32.84 -25.09 1.27
CA ASP A 86 -34.11 -25.23 0.58
C ASP A 86 -34.41 -24.12 -0.46
N ARG A 87 -33.57 -23.08 -0.58
CA ARG A 87 -33.84 -21.89 -1.44
C ARG A 87 -32.64 -21.45 -2.28
N VAL A 88 -32.86 -21.25 -3.58
CA VAL A 88 -31.91 -20.66 -4.53
C VAL A 88 -32.22 -19.17 -4.73
N LEU A 89 -31.24 -18.29 -4.64
CA LEU A 89 -31.42 -16.86 -4.94
C LEU A 89 -31.05 -16.55 -6.40
N ILE A 90 -31.82 -15.70 -7.08
CA ILE A 90 -31.55 -15.23 -8.45
C ILE A 90 -31.80 -13.72 -8.53
N GLY A 91 -30.83 -12.96 -9.05
CA GLY A 91 -31.01 -11.54 -9.34
C GLY A 91 -31.55 -11.30 -10.74
N SER A 92 -32.50 -10.36 -10.91
CA SER A 92 -32.98 -9.97 -12.23
C SER A 92 -32.02 -9.03 -12.99
N GLU A 93 -32.10 -9.11 -14.31
CA GLU A 93 -31.48 -8.15 -15.23
C GLU A 93 -32.56 -7.47 -16.09
N PRO A 94 -33.33 -6.55 -15.52
CA PRO A 94 -34.40 -5.89 -16.25
C PRO A 94 -33.83 -4.91 -17.29
N LEU A 95 -34.46 -4.84 -18.47
CA LEU A 95 -34.15 -3.83 -19.50
C LEU A 95 -34.52 -2.40 -19.07
N SER A 96 -35.35 -2.26 -18.04
CA SER A 96 -35.80 -1.02 -17.43
C SER A 96 -36.39 -1.34 -16.04
N GLY A 97 -36.09 -0.52 -15.03
CA GLY A 97 -36.55 -0.71 -13.64
C GLY A 97 -35.45 -1.19 -12.70
N GLU A 98 -35.80 -1.40 -11.43
CA GLU A 98 -34.87 -1.81 -10.37
C GLU A 98 -34.55 -3.31 -10.46
N LYS A 99 -33.27 -3.64 -10.22
CA LYS A 99 -32.84 -5.03 -10.03
C LYS A 99 -33.48 -5.57 -8.76
N LYS A 100 -34.08 -6.76 -8.85
CA LYS A 100 -34.70 -7.46 -7.72
C LYS A 100 -34.00 -8.78 -7.46
N ILE A 101 -34.02 -9.23 -6.21
CA ILE A 101 -33.58 -10.57 -5.82
C ILE A 101 -34.81 -11.44 -5.61
N TYR A 102 -34.80 -12.61 -6.22
CA TYR A 102 -35.85 -13.62 -6.10
C TYR A 102 -35.30 -14.84 -5.39
N GLY A 103 -36.05 -15.37 -4.42
CA GLY A 103 -35.84 -16.68 -3.86
C GLY A 103 -36.72 -17.71 -4.56
N ILE A 104 -36.12 -18.80 -5.04
CA ILE A 104 -36.81 -19.96 -5.60
C ILE A 104 -36.68 -21.11 -4.61
N HIS A 105 -37.80 -21.61 -4.11
CA HIS A 105 -37.83 -22.74 -3.17
C HIS A 105 -38.88 -23.78 -3.59
N ARG A 106 -38.84 -24.98 -3.00
CA ARG A 106 -39.93 -25.97 -3.15
C ARG A 106 -40.93 -25.83 -2.02
N ASN A 107 -42.20 -25.67 -2.34
CA ASN A 107 -43.26 -25.66 -1.34
C ASN A 107 -43.54 -27.08 -0.80
N ALA A 108 -44.41 -27.18 0.21
CA ALA A 108 -44.79 -28.46 0.81
C ALA A 108 -45.48 -29.44 -0.18
N ALA A 109 -46.00 -28.94 -1.30
CA ALA A 109 -46.57 -29.76 -2.37
C ALA A 109 -45.52 -30.21 -3.42
N GLY A 110 -44.25 -29.81 -3.25
CA GLY A 110 -43.14 -30.13 -4.15
C GLY A 110 -43.06 -29.26 -5.40
N SER A 111 -43.92 -28.25 -5.54
CA SER A 111 -43.85 -27.26 -6.63
C SER A 111 -42.80 -26.21 -6.34
N LEU A 112 -42.17 -25.67 -7.40
CA LEU A 112 -41.30 -24.50 -7.27
C LEU A 112 -42.16 -23.25 -7.05
N GLU A 113 -41.80 -22.45 -6.05
CA GLU A 113 -42.37 -21.15 -5.76
C GLU A 113 -41.28 -20.08 -5.85
N LEU A 114 -41.67 -18.90 -6.33
CA LEU A 114 -40.79 -17.74 -6.49
C LEU A 114 -41.31 -16.64 -5.57
N ASP A 115 -40.49 -16.28 -4.59
CA ASP A 115 -40.73 -15.14 -3.72
C ASP A 115 -39.78 -14.02 -4.10
N SER A 116 -40.28 -12.80 -4.24
CA SER A 116 -39.40 -11.63 -4.28
C SER A 116 -39.18 -11.12 -2.87
N GLU A 117 -37.94 -10.96 -2.45
CA GLU A 117 -37.64 -10.04 -1.36
C GLU A 117 -37.78 -8.63 -1.92
N ASP A 118 -38.82 -7.92 -1.50
CA ASP A 118 -39.01 -6.52 -1.85
C ASP A 118 -37.79 -5.76 -1.32
N THR A 119 -37.02 -5.17 -2.22
CA THR A 119 -35.80 -4.45 -1.86
C THR A 119 -36.19 -3.28 -0.97
N ALA A 120 -35.50 -3.17 0.16
CA ALA A 120 -35.69 -2.17 1.21
C ALA A 120 -36.26 -0.84 0.70
N GLU A 121 -37.40 -0.44 1.26
CA GLU A 121 -37.94 0.92 1.16
C GLU A 121 -36.82 1.89 1.58
N VAL A 122 -36.50 2.84 0.69
CA VAL A 122 -35.45 3.86 0.87
C VAL A 122 -35.79 4.80 2.03
#